data_AF-X6P416-F1
#
_entry.id   AF-X6P416-F1
#
_cell.length_a   1.000
_cell.length_b   1.000
_cell.length_c   1.000
_cell.angle_alpha   90.00
_cell.angle_beta   90.00
_cell.angle_gamma   90.00
#
_symmetry.space_group_name_H-M   'P 1'
#
loop_
_entity.id
_entity.type
_entity.pdbx_description
1 polymer ?
#
loop_
_entity_poly.entity_id
_entity_poly.type
_entity_poly.pdbx_seq_one_letter_code
_entity_poly.pdbx_strand_id
1 'polypeptide(L)'
;MGWDQNKVQNAGDCFKKAAECLMAIGNQIEANTQWKEAGKCYRHIDSNLAIDAYNHAIQHFLDDGKFNQAARLHEEVECKNKQTNKQTK
;
A
#
# COMPACT_ATOMS: atom_id res chain seq x y z
N MET A 1 -20.29 8.08 13.27
CA MET A 1 -19.73 8.84 12.13
C MET A 1 -19.39 7.84 11.04
N GLY A 2 -20.21 7.75 10.00
CA GLY A 2 -19.97 6.84 8.88
C GLY A 2 -18.87 7.37 7.99
N TRP A 3 -17.83 6.58 7.76
CA TRP A 3 -16.81 6.89 6.77
C TRP A 3 -17.43 6.65 5.39
N ASP A 4 -17.48 7.68 4.54
CA ASP A 4 -17.89 7.52 3.13
C ASP A 4 -16.87 6.63 2.42
N GLN A 5 -17.15 5.33 2.28
CA GLN A 5 -16.25 4.36 1.62
C GLN A 5 -15.81 4.84 0.23
N ASN A 6 -16.71 5.51 -0.51
CA ASN A 6 -16.44 6.04 -1.83
C ASN A 6 -15.37 7.17 -1.84
N LYS A 7 -15.32 7.99 -0.78
CA LYS A 7 -14.31 9.05 -0.64
C LYS A 7 -12.95 8.47 -0.29
N VAL A 8 -12.91 7.47 0.59
CA VAL A 8 -11.66 6.82 1.00
C VAL A 8 -11.08 6.01 -0.18
N GLN A 9 -11.92 5.43 -1.02
CA GLN A 9 -11.50 4.70 -2.22
C GLN A 9 -10.88 5.65 -3.25
N ASN A 10 -11.60 6.72 -3.60
CA ASN A 10 -11.08 7.74 -4.53
C ASN A 10 -9.79 8.40 -4.01
N ALA A 11 -9.65 8.60 -2.70
CA ALA A 11 -8.41 9.10 -2.11
C ALA A 11 -7.25 8.10 -2.33
N GLY A 12 -7.48 6.81 -2.08
CA GLY A 12 -6.50 5.76 -2.35
C GLY A 12 -6.08 5.73 -3.81
N ASP A 13 -7.03 5.84 -4.75
CA ASP A 13 -6.76 5.84 -6.19
C ASP A 13 -5.92 7.04 -6.63
N CYS A 14 -6.20 8.22 -6.05
CA CYS A 14 -5.41 9.42 -6.27
C CYS A 14 -3.96 9.25 -5.75
N PHE A 15 -3.79 8.68 -4.56
CA PHE A 15 -2.46 8.43 -4.00
C PHE A 15 -1.69 7.39 -4.80
N LYS A 16 -2.35 6.33 -5.28
CA LYS A 16 -1.75 5.34 -6.18
C LYS A 16 -1.22 6.00 -7.45
N LYS A 17 -2.05 6.79 -8.14
CA LYS A 17 -1.63 7.51 -9.37
C LYS A 17 -0.50 8.50 -9.09
N ALA A 18 -0.56 9.22 -7.97
CA ALA A 18 0.52 10.12 -7.57
C ALA A 18 1.85 9.35 -7.36
N ALA A 19 1.79 8.18 -6.72
CA ALA A 19 2.95 7.34 -6.51
C ALA A 19 3.55 6.84 -7.84
N GLU A 20 2.71 6.38 -8.78
CA GLU A 20 3.13 5.98 -10.13
C GLU A 20 3.81 7.14 -10.89
N CYS A 21 3.27 8.35 -10.82
CA CYS A 21 3.89 9.53 -11.42
C CYS A 21 5.24 9.88 -10.77
N LEU A 22 5.34 9.83 -9.44
CA LEU A 22 6.57 10.10 -8.71
C LEU A 22 7.66 9.06 -9.04
N MET A 23 7.27 7.80 -9.21
CA MET A 23 8.16 6.75 -9.68
C MET A 23 8.68 7.03 -11.09
N ALA A 24 7.82 7.47 -12.01
CA ALA A 24 8.22 7.81 -13.38
C ALA A 24 9.25 8.96 -13.43
N ILE A 25 9.21 9.87 -12.45
CA ILE A 25 10.15 10.99 -12.30
C ILE A 25 11.43 10.57 -11.54
N GLY A 26 11.48 9.35 -10.99
CA GLY A 26 12.60 8.83 -10.21
C GLY A 26 12.62 9.29 -8.74
N ASN A 27 11.54 9.90 -8.25
CA ASN A 27 11.42 10.32 -6.86
C ASN A 27 10.86 9.20 -5.99
N GLN A 28 11.72 8.23 -5.69
CA GLN A 28 11.35 7.00 -4.96
C GLN A 28 10.96 7.27 -3.50
N ILE A 29 11.55 8.28 -2.85
CA ILE A 29 11.28 8.59 -1.43
C ILE A 29 9.83 9.05 -1.27
N GLU A 30 9.41 9.98 -2.13
CA GLU A 30 8.05 10.53 -2.10
C GLU A 30 7.04 9.50 -2.61
N ALA A 31 7.38 8.73 -3.66
CA ALA A 31 6.55 7.64 -4.14
C ALA A 31 6.24 6.61 -3.04
N ASN A 32 7.24 6.18 -2.27
CA ASN A 32 7.07 5.26 -1.16
C ASN A 32 6.13 5.81 -0.07
N THR A 33 6.16 7.12 0.14
CA THR A 33 5.26 7.79 1.09
C THR A 33 3.82 7.75 0.58
N GLN A 34 3.61 8.04 -0.72
CA GLN A 34 2.29 7.98 -1.34
C GLN A 34 1.71 6.55 -1.37
N TRP A 35 2.54 5.54 -1.68
CA TRP A 35 2.12 4.13 -1.60
C TRP A 35 1.68 3.71 -0.19
N LYS A 36 2.39 4.18 0.84
CA LYS A 36 2.00 3.92 2.24
C LYS A 36 0.67 4.57 2.61
N GLU A 37 0.43 5.81 2.18
CA GLU A 37 -0.85 6.49 2.42
C GLU A 37 -2.00 5.82 1.64
N ALA A 38 -1.76 5.41 0.40
CA ALA A 38 -2.73 4.63 -0.38
C ALA A 38 -3.11 3.33 0.35
N GLY A 39 -2.13 2.57 0.83
CA GLY A 39 -2.38 1.35 1.61
C GLY A 39 -3.15 1.59 2.90
N LYS A 40 -2.92 2.73 3.58
CA LYS A 40 -3.70 3.12 4.78
C LYS A 40 -5.16 3.43 4.45
N CYS A 41 -5.43 4.03 3.29
CA CYS A 41 -6.79 4.26 2.82
C CYS A 41 -7.48 2.94 2.47
N TYR A 42 -6.82 2.09 1.69
CA TYR A 42 -7.37 0.81 1.26
C TYR A 42 -7.61 -0.16 2.42
N ARG A 43 -6.83 -0.11 3.51
CA ARG A 43 -7.01 -1.02 4.66
C ARG A 43 -8.42 -1.01 5.25
N HIS A 44 -9.15 0.09 5.08
CA HIS A 44 -10.51 0.26 5.63
C HIS A 44 -11.62 -0.10 4.64
N ILE A 45 -11.26 -0.44 3.40
CA ILE A 45 -12.18 -0.70 2.29
C ILE A 45 -11.95 -2.11 1.76
N ASP A 46 -10.72 -2.36 1.32
CA ASP A 46 -10.29 -3.62 0.70
C ASP A 46 -8.84 -3.91 1.08
N SER A 47 -8.68 -4.95 1.89
CA SER A 47 -7.38 -5.45 2.31
C SER A 47 -6.51 -5.94 1.15
N ASN A 48 -7.10 -6.44 0.05
CA ASN A 48 -6.35 -6.91 -1.11
C ASN A 48 -5.70 -5.75 -1.86
N LEU A 49 -6.44 -4.66 -2.08
CA LEU A 49 -5.89 -3.44 -2.69
C LEU A 49 -4.78 -2.83 -1.84
N ALA A 50 -4.90 -2.90 -0.51
CA ALA A 50 -3.86 -2.45 0.40
C ALA A 50 -2.58 -3.29 0.25
N ILE A 51 -2.73 -4.63 0.15
CA ILE A 51 -1.61 -5.56 -0.05
C ILE A 51 -0.86 -5.25 -1.34
N ASP A 52 -1.57 -5.05 -2.45
CA ASP A 52 -0.94 -4.70 -3.74
C ASP A 52 -0.16 -3.39 -3.65
N ALA A 53 -0.74 -2.36 -3.03
CA ALA A 53 -0.07 -1.07 -2.82
C ALA A 53 1.22 -1.21 -1.98
N TYR A 54 1.18 -2.03 -0.92
CA TYR A 54 2.37 -2.28 -0.11
C TYR A 54 3.40 -3.15 -0.82
N ASN A 55 3.00 -4.10 -1.66
CA ASN A 55 3.91 -4.90 -2.47
C ASN A 55 4.71 -4.05 -3.45
N HIS A 56 4.08 -3.05 -4.09
CA HIS A 56 4.80 -2.07 -4.90
C HIS A 56 5.85 -1.30 -4.09
N ALA A 57 5.49 -0.82 -2.89
CA ALA A 57 6.45 -0.16 -2.01
C ALA A 57 7.59 -1.08 -1.56
N ILE A 58 7.31 -2.37 -1.30
CA ILE A 58 8.32 -3.37 -0.92
C ILE A 58 9.33 -3.58 -2.04
N GLN A 59 8.86 -3.76 -3.29
CA GLN A 59 9.75 -3.89 -4.44
C GLN A 59 10.70 -2.69 -4.54
N HIS A 60 10.18 -1.47 -4.35
CA HIS A 60 11.04 -0.29 -4.32
C HIS A 60 12.05 -0.27 -3.18
N PHE A 61 11.66 -0.69 -1.97
CA PHE A 61 12.61 -0.78 -0.87
C PHE A 61 13.68 -1.86 -1.11
N LEU A 62 13.39 -2.90 -1.88
CA LEU A 62 14.37 -3.90 -2.29
C LEU A 62 15.35 -3.32 -3.33
N ASP A 63 14.86 -2.61 -4.35
CA ASP A 63 15.70 -1.93 -5.35
C ASP A 63 16.61 -0.85 -4.73
N ASP A 64 16.11 -0.12 -3.73
CA ASP A 64 16.86 0.93 -3.01
C ASP A 64 17.81 0.36 -1.93
N GLY A 65 17.86 -0.97 -1.76
CA GLY A 65 18.72 -1.64 -0.78
C GLY A 65 18.28 -1.49 0.69
N LYS A 66 17.04 -1.03 0.93
CA LYS A 66 16.44 -0.81 2.26
C LYS A 66 15.72 -2.06 2.78
N PHE A 67 16.44 -3.18 2.85
CA PHE A 67 15.90 -4.50 3.23
C PHE A 67 15.16 -4.53 4.58
N ASN A 68 15.63 -3.76 5.56
CA ASN A 68 14.98 -3.68 6.88
C ASN A 68 13.56 -3.08 6.81
N GLN A 69 13.34 -2.09 5.93
CA GLN A 69 12.01 -1.50 5.75
C GLN A 69 11.11 -2.41 4.93
N ALA A 70 11.67 -3.04 3.89
CA ALA A 70 10.98 -4.04 3.09
C ALA A 70 10.46 -5.20 3.95
N ALA A 71 11.31 -5.79 4.82
CA ALA A 71 10.94 -6.91 5.67
C ALA A 71 9.79 -6.58 6.63
N ARG A 72 9.83 -5.41 7.29
CA ARG A 72 8.75 -4.97 8.19
C ARG A 72 7.42 -4.78 7.46
N LEU A 73 7.46 -4.18 6.27
CA LEU A 73 6.28 -4.03 5.42
C LEU A 73 5.75 -5.38 4.95
N HIS A 74 6.64 -6.32 4.60
CA HIS A 74 6.29 -7.66 4.17
C HIS A 74 5.59 -8.45 5.28
N GLU A 75 6.11 -8.41 6.51
CA GLU A 75 5.47 -9.05 7.67
C GLU A 75 4.06 -8.49 7.93
N GLU A 76 3.89 -7.16 7.79
CA GLU A 76 2.58 -6.52 7.97
C GLU A 76 1.57 -6.95 6.89
N VAL A 77 2.03 -7.06 5.64
CA VAL A 77 1.24 -7.54 4.49
C VAL A 77 0.85 -9.00 4.65
N GLU A 78 1.81 -9.87 4.97
CA GLU A 78 1.58 -11.30 5.14
C GLU A 78 0.65 -11.61 6.32
N CYS A 79 0.77 -10.87 7.43
CA CYS A 79 -0.13 -11.00 8.57
C CYS A 79 -1.58 -10.69 8.16
N LYS A 80 -1.79 -9.65 7.35
CA LYS A 80 -3.13 -9.28 6.86
C LYS A 80 -3.68 -10.30 5.87
N ASN A 81 -2.85 -10.81 4.95
CA ASN A 81 -3.25 -11.85 3.99
C ASN A 81 -3.74 -13.14 4.68
N LYS A 82 -3.12 -13.52 5.81
CA LYS A 82 -3.56 -14.65 6.63
C LYS A 82 -4.93 -14.44 7.32
N GLN A 83 -5.34 -13.18 7.52
CA GLN A 83 -6.64 -12.86 8.13
C GLN A 83 -7.78 -12.89 7.11
N THR A 84 -7.55 -12.42 5.89
CA THR A 84 -8.52 -12.50 4.78
C THR A 84 -8.85 -13.94 4.41
N ASN A 85 -7.85 -14.83 4.36
CA ASN A 85 -8.04 -16.24 3.99
C ASN A 85 -8.72 -17.10 5.09
N LYS A 86 -8.93 -16.54 6.29
CA LYS A 86 -9.68 -17.20 7.38
C LYS A 86 -11.18 -16.89 7.37
N GLN A 87 -11.62 -15.84 6.66
CA GLN A 87 -13.05 -15.50 6.56
C GLN A 87 -13.79 -16.27 5.45
N THR A 88 -13.06 -17.00 4.60
CA THR A 88 -13.57 -17.79 3.47
C THR A 88 -13.71 -19.29 3.76
N LYS A 89 -13.65 -19.72 5.03
CA LYS A 89 -13.88 -21.12 5.44
C LYS A 89 -15.06 -21.24 6.39
#